data_AF-A0A5J5ED38-F1
#
_entry.id   AF-A0A5J5ED38-F1
#
_cell.length_a   1.000
_cell.length_b   1.000
_cell.length_c   1.000
_cell.angle_alpha   90.00
_cell.angle_beta   90.00
_cell.angle_gamma   90.00
#
_symmetry.space_group_name_H-M   'P 1'
#
loop_
_entity.id
_entity.type
_entity.pdbx_description
1 polymer ?
#
loop_
_entity_poly.entity_id
_entity_poly.type
_entity_poly.pdbx_seq_one_letter_code
_entity_poly.pdbx_strand_id
1 'polypeptide(L)' 'LNGKAGRGKTYTVNAIINQLRGRGSIVLVCGFDSLSVTLYERGRTAHNLF' A
#
# COMPACT_ATOMS: atom_id res chain seq x y z
N LEU A 1 -1.24 -8.10 4.96
CA LEU A 1 -2.19 -8.40 6.07
C LEU A 1 -3.27 -9.35 5.55
N ASN A 2 -3.33 -10.58 6.06
CA ASN A 2 -4.30 -11.58 5.59
C ASN A 2 -5.67 -11.43 6.27
N GLY A 3 -6.73 -11.91 5.63
CA GLY A 3 -8.08 -12.05 6.20
C GLY A 3 -9.20 -11.70 5.21
N LYS A 4 -10.46 -11.75 5.65
CA LYS A 4 -11.61 -11.55 4.76
C LYS A 4 -11.69 -10.11 4.23
N ALA A 5 -12.33 -9.96 3.07
CA ALA A 5 -12.66 -8.66 2.48
C ALA A 5 -13.47 -7.80 3.48
N GLY A 6 -13.36 -6.47 3.37
CA GLY A 6 -14.09 -5.53 4.24
C GLY A 6 -13.55 -5.39 5.67
N ARG A 7 -12.40 -5.98 6.00
CA ARG A 7 -11.80 -5.90 7.36
C ARG A 7 -10.80 -4.75 7.54
N GLY A 8 -10.93 -3.69 6.76
CA GLY A 8 -10.12 -2.49 6.90
C GLY A 8 -8.64 -2.64 6.54
N LYS A 9 -8.24 -3.68 5.82
CA LYS A 9 -6.81 -3.94 5.48
C LYS A 9 -6.17 -2.78 4.74
N THR A 10 -6.88 -2.22 3.76
CA THR A 10 -6.42 -1.04 3.00
C THR A 10 -6.18 0.14 3.94
N TYR A 11 -7.09 0.38 4.89
CA TYR A 11 -6.94 1.42 5.89
C TYR A 11 -5.71 1.17 6.78
N THR A 12 -5.55 -0.05 7.31
CA THR A 12 -4.41 -0.41 8.16
C THR A 12 -3.08 -0.27 7.42
N VAL A 13 -3.01 -0.71 6.16
CA VAL A 13 -1.81 -0.56 5.32
C VAL A 13 -1.50 0.92 5.09
N ASN A 14 -2.50 1.76 4.79
CA ASN A 14 -2.31 3.21 4.66
C ASN A 14 -1.82 3.86 5.96
N ALA A 15 -2.35 3.44 7.12
CA ALA A 15 -1.87 3.94 8.41
C ALA A 15 -0.39 3.62 8.65
N ILE A 16 0.04 2.39 8.32
CA ILE A 16 1.45 1.97 8.42
C ILE A 16 2.32 2.78 7.46
N ILE A 17 1.89 2.95 6.21
CA ILE A 17 2.61 3.75 5.20
C ILE A 17 2.82 5.18 5.71
N ASN A 18 1.76 5.82 6.20
CA ASN A 18 1.82 7.19 6.70
C ASN A 18 2.72 7.31 7.93
N GLN A 19 2.68 6.33 8.84
CA GLN A 19 3.57 6.31 10.00
C GLN A 19 5.05 6.21 9.58
N LEU A 20 5.39 5.35 8.63
CA LEU A 20 6.75 5.19 8.14
C LEU A 20 7.25 6.42 7.38
N ARG A 21 6.41 7.00 6.52
CA ARG A 21 6.71 8.26 5.82
C ARG A 21 6.89 9.42 6.81
N GLY A 22 6.06 9.51 7.84
CA GLY A 22 6.17 10.50 8.90
C GLY A 22 7.47 10.40 9.71
N ARG A 23 8.11 9.23 9.73
CA ARG A 23 9.45 9.01 10.31
C ARG A 23 10.60 9.32 9.33
N GLY A 24 10.31 9.86 8.15
CA GLY A 24 11.30 10.16 7.11
C GLY A 24 11.74 8.96 6.28
N SER A 25 11.07 7.81 6.40
CA SER A 25 11.40 6.62 5.59
C SER A 25 10.82 6.74 4.17
N ILE A 26 11.57 6.28 3.18
CA ILE A 26 11.08 6.13 1.80
C ILE A 26 10.29 4.81 1.73
N VAL A 27 8.99 4.90 1.49
CA VAL A 27 8.09 3.74 1.41
C VAL A 27 7.65 3.52 -0.03
N LEU A 28 8.00 2.36 -0.58
CA LEU A 28 7.52 1.88 -1.88
C LEU A 28 6.32 0.95 -1.66
N VAL A 29 5.18 1.29 -2.27
CA VAL A 29 3.94 0.53 -2.14
C VAL A 29 3.69 -0.23 -3.43
N CYS A 30 3.59 -1.54 -3.32
CA CYS A 30 3.48 -2.47 -4.44
C CYS A 30 2.21 -3.32 -4.35
N GLY A 31 1.57 -3.58 -5.48
CA GLY A 31 0.49 -4.55 -5.61
C GLY A 31 0.57 -5.31 -6.93
N PHE A 32 -0.23 -6.36 -7.10
CA PHE A 32 -0.27 -7.14 -8.34
C PHE A 32 -1.13 -6.44 -9.39
N ASP A 33 -2.35 -6.04 -9.03
CA ASP A 33 -3.29 -5.46 -9.97
C ASP A 33 -3.23 -3.94 -9.98
N SER A 34 -3.35 -3.34 -11.16
CA SER A 34 -3.40 -1.89 -11.35
C SER A 34 -4.50 -1.23 -10.53
N LEU A 35 -5.66 -1.88 -10.39
CA LEU A 35 -6.78 -1.37 -9.60
C LEU A 35 -6.49 -1.42 -8.09
N SER A 36 -5.71 -2.38 -7.62
CA SER A 36 -5.39 -2.51 -6.20
C SER A 36 -4.42 -1.41 -5.74
N VAL A 37 -3.52 -0.99 -6.62
CA VAL A 37 -2.46 -0.02 -6.29
C VAL A 37 -2.96 1.42 -6.31
N THR A 38 -4.06 1.73 -7.00
CA THR A 38 -4.68 3.07 -6.95
C THR A 38 -5.26 3.43 -5.57
N LEU A 39 -5.49 2.44 -4.71
CA LEU A 39 -5.94 2.64 -3.33
C LEU A 39 -4.85 3.22 -2.41
N TYR A 40 -3.61 3.27 -2.88
CA TYR A 40 -2.46 3.73 -2.11
C TYR A 40 -1.76 4.88 -2.85
N GLU A 41 -1.44 5.93 -2.12
CA GLU A 41 -0.72 7.06 -2.68
C GLU A 41 0.69 6.63 -3.13
N ARG A 42 1.00 6.88 -4.41
CA ARG A 42 2.23 6.43 -5.11
C ARG A 42 2.35 4.90 -5.21
N GLY A 43 1.22 4.19 -5.15
CA GLY A 43 1.18 2.75 -5.42
C GLY A 43 1.60 2.44 -6.86
N ARG A 44 2.42 1.41 -7.03
CA ARG A 44 2.82 0.87 -8.33
C ARG A 44 2.53 -0.61 -8.40
N THR A 45 2.25 -1.10 -9.60
CA THR A 45 2.21 -2.55 -9.84
C THR A 45 3.61 -3.13 -9.68
N ALA A 46 3.70 -4.42 -9.34
CA ALA A 46 4.99 -5.11 -9.20
C ALA A 46 5.86 -4.97 -10.45
N HIS A 47 5.24 -5.10 -11.62
CA HIS A 47 5.91 -4.95 -12.93
C HIS A 47 6.45 -3.54 -13.22
N ASN A 48 5.95 -2.52 -12.52
CA ASN A 48 6.40 -1.13 -12.70
C ASN A 48 7.36 -0.66 -11.60
N LEU A 49 7.53 -1.46 -10.55
CA LEU A 49 8.36 -1.14 -9.40
C LEU A 49 9.71 -1.88 -9.43
N PHE A 50 9.71 -3.10 -9.97
CA PHE A 50 10.87 -3.97 -10.11
C PHE A 50 11.15 -4.22 -11.59
#